data_AF-A0A4Y9T868-F1
#
_entry.id   AF-A0A4Y9T868-F1
#
_cell.length_a   1.000
_cell.length_b   1.000
_cell.length_c   1.000
_cell.angle_alpha   90.00
_cell.angle_beta   90.00
_cell.angle_gamma   90.00
#
_symmetry.space_group_name_H-M   'P 1'
#
loop_
_entity.id
_entity.type
_entity.pdbx_description
1 polymer ?
#
loop_
_entity_poly.entity_id
_entity_poly.type
_entity_poly.pdbx_seq_one_letter_code
_entity_poly.pdbx_strand_id
1 'polypeptide(L)'
;MNAKAMGFFKRYWLLVAVPFLVVAGCASIFNFHYKETAEPTIVLHDALVREFELEVRKTVEISGNMHGPSNPFAPSHVEKIADYIYIDTERGVIPADRIIFTHWRGCSSSVWWQKDMQGSVILTTDSVIIDLKMPRYEGSSSVPKGHVPWEHNGTYKLVRAAGEVAIASTQTCGLN
;
A
#
# COMPACT_ATOMS: atom_id res chain seq x y z
N MET A 1 26.15 18.92 -55.66
CA MET A 1 25.07 18.56 -54.72
C MET A 1 24.13 19.74 -54.57
N ASN A 2 22.81 19.51 -54.70
CA ASN A 2 21.82 20.55 -54.98
C ASN A 2 21.38 21.26 -53.67
N ALA A 3 21.71 22.54 -53.50
CA ALA A 3 21.42 23.32 -52.29
C ALA A 3 19.91 23.35 -51.92
N LYS A 4 19.03 23.14 -52.90
CA LYS A 4 17.57 23.06 -52.70
C LYS A 4 17.12 21.78 -51.97
N ALA A 5 17.80 20.65 -52.16
CA ALA A 5 17.46 19.39 -51.48
C ALA A 5 17.80 19.43 -49.97
N MET A 6 18.85 20.17 -49.61
CA MET A 6 19.30 20.31 -48.22
C MET A 6 18.36 21.18 -47.36
N GLY A 7 17.68 22.16 -47.98
CA GLY A 7 16.68 23.00 -47.30
C GLY A 7 15.37 22.30 -46.99
N PHE A 8 14.95 21.37 -47.86
CA PHE A 8 13.70 20.61 -47.68
C PHE A 8 13.82 19.60 -46.53
N PHE A 9 14.97 18.92 -46.42
CA PHE A 9 15.25 17.96 -45.36
C PHE A 9 15.30 18.62 -43.97
N LYS A 10 15.90 19.83 -43.85
CA LYS A 10 15.94 20.60 -42.60
C LYS A 10 14.56 21.02 -42.11
N ARG A 11 13.65 21.41 -43.00
CA ARG A 11 12.29 21.85 -42.63
C ARG A 11 11.43 20.69 -42.13
N TYR A 12 11.51 19.52 -42.77
CA TYR A 12 10.79 18.33 -42.32
C TYR A 12 11.33 17.79 -40.99
N TRP A 13 12.65 17.81 -40.79
CA TRP A 13 13.26 17.35 -39.53
C TRP A 13 12.80 18.17 -38.32
N LEU A 14 12.72 19.50 -38.45
CA LEU A 14 12.24 20.37 -37.38
C LEU A 14 10.76 20.13 -37.03
N LEU A 15 9.92 19.85 -38.04
CA LEU A 15 8.49 19.57 -37.85
C LEU A 15 8.22 18.22 -37.16
N VAL A 16 9.16 17.28 -37.21
CA VAL A 16 9.00 15.95 -36.58
C VAL A 16 9.76 15.87 -35.24
N ALA A 17 10.97 16.41 -35.17
CA ALA A 17 11.80 16.33 -33.97
C ALA A 17 11.27 17.19 -32.81
N VAL A 18 10.73 18.38 -33.09
CA VAL A 18 10.24 19.28 -32.05
C VAL A 18 9.01 18.71 -31.33
N PRO A 19 7.95 18.23 -32.02
CA PRO A 19 6.82 17.58 -31.35
C PRO A 19 7.23 16.33 -30.57
N PHE A 20 8.17 15.53 -31.11
CA PHE A 20 8.68 14.35 -30.42
C PHE A 20 9.40 14.71 -29.12
N LEU A 21 10.24 15.75 -29.12
CA LEU A 21 10.90 16.26 -27.93
C LEU A 21 9.90 16.88 -26.93
N VAL A 22 8.84 17.54 -27.40
CA VAL A 22 7.78 18.08 -26.54
C VAL A 22 7.00 16.94 -25.87
N VAL A 23 6.60 15.90 -26.61
CA VAL A 23 5.88 14.74 -26.06
C VAL A 23 6.77 13.98 -25.07
N ALA A 24 8.04 13.75 -25.40
CA ALA A 24 9.01 13.12 -24.49
C ALA A 24 9.28 13.97 -23.24
N GLY A 25 9.33 15.30 -23.39
CA GLY A 25 9.45 16.24 -22.28
C GLY A 25 8.21 16.26 -21.39
N CYS A 26 7.01 16.21 -21.96
CA CYS A 26 5.76 16.17 -21.19
C CYS A 26 5.55 14.85 -20.45
N ALA A 27 5.96 13.72 -21.03
CA ALA A 27 5.86 12.41 -20.38
C ALA A 27 6.69 12.32 -19.09
N SER A 28 7.77 13.11 -18.97
CA SER A 28 8.64 13.08 -17.78
C SER A 28 8.13 13.93 -16.61
N ILE A 29 7.20 14.88 -16.83
CA ILE A 29 6.69 15.80 -15.79
C ILE A 29 5.67 15.10 -14.85
N PHE A 30 5.15 13.93 -15.23
CA PHE A 30 4.17 13.16 -14.46
C PHE A 30 4.68 11.78 -14.04
N ASN A 31 5.97 11.65 -13.76
CA ASN A 31 6.52 10.42 -13.20
C ASN A 31 6.24 10.39 -11.69
N PHE A 32 5.15 9.74 -11.31
CA PHE A 32 4.92 9.26 -9.95
C PHE A 32 5.17 7.76 -9.92
N HIS A 33 6.08 7.33 -9.04
CA HIS A 33 6.31 5.93 -8.77
C HIS A 33 5.92 5.64 -7.32
N TYR A 34 5.13 4.59 -7.14
CA TYR A 34 4.76 4.07 -5.84
C TYR A 34 4.82 2.56 -5.89
N LYS A 35 5.58 2.00 -4.96
CA LYS A 35 5.66 0.56 -4.79
C LYS A 35 5.78 0.22 -3.32
N GLU A 36 4.84 -0.56 -2.82
CA GLU A 36 4.96 -1.22 -1.53
C GLU A 36 5.50 -2.64 -1.72
N THR A 37 6.29 -3.11 -0.78
CA THR A 37 6.74 -4.50 -0.72
C THR A 37 6.72 -4.97 0.73
N ALA A 38 5.85 -5.93 1.03
CA ALA A 38 5.77 -6.56 2.34
C ALA A 38 7.03 -7.39 2.63
N GLU A 39 7.47 -7.37 3.88
CA GLU A 39 8.50 -8.29 4.36
C GLU A 39 7.95 -9.73 4.35
N PRO A 40 8.79 -10.75 4.10
CA PRO A 40 8.36 -12.16 4.05
C PRO A 40 7.97 -12.73 5.42
N THR A 41 8.19 -11.96 6.49
CA THR A 41 7.92 -12.33 7.87
C THR A 41 6.89 -11.40 8.49
N ILE A 42 5.94 -11.98 9.21
CA ILE A 42 5.00 -11.26 10.07
C ILE A 42 5.39 -11.49 11.52
N VAL A 43 5.41 -10.40 12.29
CA VAL A 43 5.76 -10.45 13.72
C VAL A 43 4.48 -10.49 14.54
N LEU A 44 4.35 -11.48 15.42
CA LEU A 44 3.27 -11.62 16.39
C LEU A 44 3.71 -11.03 17.73
N HIS A 45 2.91 -10.09 18.24
CA HIS A 45 3.06 -9.46 19.55
C HIS A 45 1.86 -9.80 20.44
N ASP A 46 2.07 -9.81 21.74
CA ASP A 46 0.96 -9.73 22.70
C ASP A 46 0.42 -8.28 22.67
N ALA A 47 -0.90 -8.11 22.73
CA ALA A 47 -1.56 -6.82 22.56
C ALA A 47 -2.66 -6.59 23.59
N LEU A 48 -2.79 -5.35 24.05
CA LEU A 48 -3.85 -4.98 25.01
C LEU A 48 -5.24 -4.86 24.36
N VAL A 49 -5.32 -4.69 23.03
CA VAL A 49 -6.57 -4.42 22.32
C VAL A 49 -7.42 -5.68 22.08
N ARG A 50 -6.80 -6.76 21.57
CA ARG A 50 -7.45 -8.04 21.29
C ARG A 50 -6.55 -9.22 21.61
N GLU A 51 -5.78 -9.19 22.70
CA GLU A 51 -4.81 -10.23 23.08
C GLU A 51 -3.57 -10.33 22.18
N PHE A 52 -3.70 -10.26 20.85
CA PHE A 52 -2.57 -10.33 19.91
C PHE A 52 -2.60 -9.28 18.80
N GLU A 53 -1.42 -8.95 18.27
CA GLU A 53 -1.19 -8.04 17.15
C GLU A 53 -0.22 -8.69 16.16
N LEU A 54 -0.63 -8.75 14.89
CA LEU A 54 0.28 -9.04 13.78
C LEU A 54 0.80 -7.74 13.19
N GLU A 55 2.12 -7.60 13.16
CA GLU A 55 2.81 -6.49 12.51
C GLU A 55 3.25 -6.92 11.11
N VAL A 56 2.62 -6.33 10.10
CA VAL A 56 2.94 -6.54 8.68
C VAL A 56 3.86 -5.41 8.22
N ARG A 57 5.17 -5.64 8.29
CA ARG A 57 6.18 -4.66 7.89
C ARG A 57 6.29 -4.55 6.39
N LYS A 58 6.50 -3.33 5.91
CA LYS A 58 6.58 -3.01 4.49
C LYS A 58 7.67 -1.99 4.23
N THR A 59 8.28 -2.13 3.06
CA THR A 59 9.14 -1.10 2.49
C THR A 59 8.37 -0.38 1.39
N VAL A 60 8.34 0.95 1.44
CA VAL A 60 7.71 1.78 0.40
C VAL A 60 8.80 2.52 -0.35
N GLU A 61 8.79 2.39 -1.67
CA GLU A 61 9.60 3.20 -2.56
C GLU A 61 8.70 4.23 -3.25
N ILE A 62 9.04 5.51 -3.05
CA ILE A 62 8.25 6.63 -3.58
C ILE A 62 9.16 7.57 -4.36
N SER A 63 8.73 7.96 -5.55
CA SER A 63 9.32 9.08 -6.28
C SER A 63 8.24 9.95 -6.94
N GLY A 64 8.56 11.23 -7.06
CA GLY A 64 7.67 12.24 -7.61
C GLY A 64 6.57 12.71 -6.64
N ASN A 65 5.47 13.22 -7.20
CA ASN A 65 4.38 13.87 -6.46
C ASN A 65 3.05 13.26 -6.92
N MET A 66 2.29 12.67 -6.01
CA MET A 66 0.98 12.07 -6.33
C MET A 66 -0.13 13.11 -6.63
N HIS A 67 0.09 14.37 -6.25
CA HIS A 67 -0.91 15.43 -6.35
C HIS A 67 -0.56 16.52 -7.38
N GLY A 68 0.47 16.34 -8.20
CA GLY A 68 0.86 17.35 -9.16
C GLY A 68 2.14 17.05 -9.93
N PRO A 69 2.60 17.99 -10.77
CA PRO A 69 3.83 17.83 -11.53
C PRO A 69 5.00 17.53 -10.58
N SER A 70 5.76 16.50 -10.92
CA SER A 70 6.93 16.08 -10.17
C SER A 70 8.20 16.58 -10.83
N ASN A 71 9.27 16.76 -10.04
CA ASN A 71 10.59 16.86 -10.63
C ASN A 71 10.97 15.47 -11.17
N PRO A 72 11.16 15.27 -12.49
CA PRO A 72 11.52 13.98 -13.08
C PRO A 72 12.81 13.37 -12.52
N PHE A 73 13.63 14.19 -11.86
CA PHE A 73 14.91 13.80 -11.26
C PHE A 73 14.87 13.76 -9.74
N ALA A 74 13.70 13.84 -9.11
CA ALA A 74 13.59 13.65 -7.67
C ALA A 74 14.09 12.23 -7.32
N PRO A 75 15.07 12.08 -6.41
CA PRO A 75 15.52 10.76 -5.99
C PRO A 75 14.35 10.00 -5.36
N SER A 76 14.27 8.69 -5.62
CA SER A 76 13.36 7.86 -4.83
C SER A 76 13.84 7.83 -3.39
N HIS A 77 12.90 7.85 -2.46
CA HIS A 77 13.18 7.60 -1.05
C HIS A 77 12.47 6.32 -0.62
N VAL A 78 13.07 5.67 0.38
CA VAL A 78 12.63 4.39 0.89
C VAL A 78 12.23 4.58 2.34
N GLU A 79 10.97 4.28 2.63
CA GLU A 79 10.41 4.34 3.97
C GLU A 79 10.02 2.95 4.47
N LYS A 80 10.10 2.76 5.78
CA LYS A 80 9.59 1.56 6.44
C LYS A 80 8.30 1.91 7.15
N ILE A 81 7.24 1.19 6.82
CA ILE A 81 5.91 1.34 7.44
C ILE A 81 5.42 -0.03 7.90
N ALA A 82 4.32 -0.05 8.66
CA ALA A 82 3.67 -1.28 9.06
C ALA A 82 2.15 -1.12 9.06
N ASP A 83 1.47 -2.21 8.72
CA ASP A 83 0.05 -2.39 8.99
C ASP A 83 -0.11 -3.34 10.17
N TYR A 84 -1.18 -3.16 10.94
CA TYR A 84 -1.45 -3.93 12.14
C TYR A 84 -2.78 -4.66 12.02
N ILE A 85 -2.76 -5.94 12.40
CA ILE A 85 -3.92 -6.82 12.42
C ILE A 85 -4.10 -7.34 13.84
N TYR A 86 -5.08 -6.82 14.57
CA TYR A 86 -5.40 -7.34 15.90
C TYR A 86 -6.37 -8.50 15.83
N ILE A 87 -6.04 -9.58 16.53
CA ILE A 87 -6.72 -10.87 16.49
C ILE A 87 -6.78 -11.45 17.89
N ASP A 88 -7.84 -12.21 18.19
CA ASP A 88 -8.14 -12.73 19.53
C ASP A 88 -7.62 -14.16 19.79
N THR A 89 -6.88 -14.75 18.86
CA THR A 89 -6.32 -16.09 19.01
C THR A 89 -4.97 -16.21 18.32
N GLU A 90 -4.02 -16.94 18.91
CA GLU A 90 -2.70 -17.19 18.30
C GLU A 90 -2.68 -18.33 17.25
N ARG A 91 -3.81 -19.03 17.04
CA ARG A 91 -3.93 -20.15 16.08
C ARG A 91 -5.34 -20.30 15.53
N GLY A 92 -5.45 -20.86 14.32
CA GLY A 92 -6.70 -21.18 13.66
C GLY A 92 -7.12 -20.14 12.63
N VAL A 93 -8.38 -20.19 12.22
CA VAL A 93 -8.96 -19.27 11.22
C VAL A 93 -9.69 -18.14 11.95
N ILE A 94 -9.26 -16.91 11.75
CA ILE A 94 -9.92 -15.70 12.24
C ILE A 94 -10.64 -15.03 11.05
N PRO A 95 -11.99 -14.99 11.04
CA PRO A 95 -12.74 -14.29 10.00
C PRO A 95 -12.55 -12.77 10.10
N ALA A 96 -12.65 -12.08 8.97
CA ALA A 96 -12.38 -10.64 8.86
C ALA A 96 -13.23 -9.76 9.80
N ASP A 97 -14.45 -10.16 10.13
CA ASP A 97 -15.35 -9.44 11.06
C ASP A 97 -14.87 -9.48 12.53
N ARG A 98 -13.92 -10.37 12.85
CA ARG A 98 -13.26 -10.48 14.16
C ARG A 98 -11.88 -9.83 14.20
N ILE A 99 -11.47 -9.17 13.11
CA ILE A 99 -10.16 -8.57 12.98
C ILE A 99 -10.27 -7.05 13.09
N ILE A 100 -9.27 -6.42 13.70
CA ILE A 100 -9.05 -4.98 13.55
C ILE A 100 -7.83 -4.77 12.65
N PHE A 101 -8.07 -4.28 11.44
CA PHE A 101 -7.04 -3.87 10.48
C PHE A 101 -6.83 -2.35 10.53
N THR A 102 -5.59 -1.89 10.60
CA THR A 102 -5.23 -0.46 10.71
C THR A 102 -3.77 -0.18 10.30
N HIS A 103 -3.45 1.09 10.02
CA HIS A 103 -2.08 1.58 9.80
C HIS A 103 -1.43 2.18 11.05
N TRP A 104 -2.17 2.26 12.17
CA TRP A 104 -1.65 2.82 13.41
C TRP A 104 -1.63 1.76 14.51
N ARG A 105 -0.50 1.68 15.23
CA ARG A 105 -0.36 0.77 16.36
C ARG A 105 -1.22 1.24 17.54
N GLY A 106 -1.83 0.30 18.24
CA GLY A 106 -2.67 0.51 19.42
C GLY A 106 -4.16 0.71 19.15
N CYS A 107 -4.62 0.73 17.89
CA CYS A 107 -6.03 1.03 17.59
C CYS A 107 -7.00 -0.04 18.09
N SER A 108 -8.06 0.39 18.75
CA SER A 108 -9.17 -0.50 19.18
C SER A 108 -10.25 -0.73 18.13
N SER A 109 -10.15 -0.08 16.97
CA SER A 109 -11.12 -0.18 15.88
C SER A 109 -10.47 0.02 14.52
N SER A 110 -10.99 -0.66 13.50
CA SER A 110 -10.62 -0.39 12.11
C SER A 110 -11.12 0.98 11.66
N VAL A 111 -10.42 1.54 10.69
CA VAL A 111 -10.88 2.74 9.99
C VAL A 111 -12.25 2.44 9.38
N TRP A 112 -13.15 3.43 9.36
CA TRP A 112 -14.55 3.22 8.99
C TRP A 112 -14.72 2.55 7.62
N TRP A 113 -13.87 2.89 6.64
CA TRP A 113 -13.89 2.32 5.30
C TRP A 113 -13.33 0.89 5.22
N GLN A 114 -12.87 0.29 6.32
CA GLN A 114 -12.38 -1.09 6.38
C GLN A 114 -13.31 -2.00 7.19
N LYS A 115 -14.42 -1.47 7.74
CA LYS A 115 -15.34 -2.23 8.59
C LYS A 115 -16.03 -3.40 7.87
N ASP A 116 -16.31 -3.25 6.57
CA ASP A 116 -16.97 -4.27 5.75
C ASP A 116 -15.98 -5.19 5.02
N MET A 117 -14.76 -5.34 5.55
CA MET A 117 -13.76 -6.26 5.02
C MET A 117 -14.24 -7.71 5.08
N GLN A 118 -13.88 -8.50 4.07
CA GLN A 118 -14.19 -9.93 3.99
C GLN A 118 -12.92 -10.78 4.01
N GLY A 119 -13.08 -12.08 4.19
CA GLY A 119 -12.00 -13.06 4.15
C GLY A 119 -11.57 -13.49 5.54
N SER A 120 -10.31 -13.85 5.69
CA SER A 120 -9.77 -14.37 6.95
C SER A 120 -8.25 -14.25 7.04
N VAL A 121 -7.77 -14.36 8.27
CA VAL A 121 -6.36 -14.63 8.58
C VAL A 121 -6.27 -16.02 9.21
N ILE A 122 -5.36 -16.85 8.73
CA ILE A 122 -5.16 -18.21 9.23
C ILE A 122 -3.79 -18.27 9.88
N LEU A 123 -3.75 -18.57 11.18
CA LEU A 123 -2.50 -18.74 11.92
C LEU A 123 -2.23 -20.21 12.17
N THR A 124 -1.00 -20.61 11.88
CA THR A 124 -0.42 -21.89 12.29
C THR A 124 0.73 -21.62 13.26
N THR A 125 1.47 -22.67 13.62
CA THR A 125 2.62 -22.53 14.54
C THR A 125 3.75 -21.65 13.97
N ASP A 126 3.98 -21.69 12.66
CA ASP A 126 5.16 -21.09 12.01
C ASP A 126 4.83 -20.26 10.77
N SER A 127 3.55 -20.20 10.39
CA SER A 127 3.09 -19.42 9.23
C SER A 127 1.75 -18.75 9.48
N VAL A 128 1.53 -17.68 8.74
CA VAL A 128 0.25 -16.98 8.66
C VAL A 128 -0.15 -16.82 7.21
N ILE A 129 -1.42 -17.06 6.91
CA ILE A 129 -2.03 -16.84 5.60
C ILE A 129 -2.99 -15.68 5.75
N ILE A 130 -2.79 -14.62 4.97
CA ILE A 130 -3.70 -13.49 4.91
C ILE A 130 -4.45 -13.57 3.58
N ASP A 131 -5.77 -13.71 3.65
CA ASP A 131 -6.68 -13.62 2.51
C ASP A 131 -7.83 -12.67 2.86
N LEU A 132 -7.57 -11.38 2.70
CA LEU A 132 -8.52 -10.30 2.99
C LEU A 132 -9.01 -9.65 1.71
N LYS A 133 -10.26 -9.18 1.72
CA LYS A 133 -10.83 -8.39 0.63
C LYS A 133 -11.33 -7.06 1.17
N MET A 134 -10.74 -5.98 0.67
CA MET A 134 -11.02 -4.60 1.06
C MET A 134 -12.26 -4.08 0.32
N PRO A 135 -13.22 -3.46 1.03
CA PRO A 135 -14.39 -2.87 0.39
C PRO A 135 -14.01 -1.64 -0.44
N ARG A 136 -14.68 -1.47 -1.59
CA ARG A 136 -14.58 -0.28 -2.44
C ARG A 136 -15.90 0.46 -2.41
N TYR A 137 -15.85 1.71 -1.95
CA TYR A 137 -16.99 2.63 -1.93
C TYR A 137 -16.86 3.61 -3.10
N GLU A 138 -17.99 3.98 -3.68
CA GLU A 138 -18.05 5.03 -4.71
C GLU A 138 -18.88 6.20 -4.19
N GLY A 139 -18.35 7.42 -4.37
CA GLY A 139 -18.97 8.63 -3.87
C GLY A 139 -19.10 8.64 -2.35
N SER A 140 -20.25 9.07 -1.84
CA SER A 140 -20.57 9.12 -0.40
C SER A 140 -21.34 7.87 0.08
N SER A 141 -21.28 6.75 -0.66
CA SER A 141 -21.97 5.52 -0.27
C SER A 141 -21.34 4.90 0.97
N SER A 142 -22.16 4.50 1.94
CA SER A 142 -21.75 3.66 3.07
C SER A 142 -21.86 2.16 2.76
N VAL A 143 -22.34 1.81 1.56
CA VAL A 143 -22.44 0.42 1.09
C VAL A 143 -21.31 0.17 0.08
N PRO A 144 -20.46 -0.86 0.30
CA PRO A 144 -19.44 -1.25 -0.67
C PRO A 144 -20.07 -1.67 -2.00
N LYS A 145 -19.53 -1.18 -3.12
CA LYS A 145 -19.93 -1.65 -4.46
C LYS A 145 -19.24 -2.95 -4.86
N GLY A 146 -18.13 -3.26 -4.21
CA GLY A 146 -17.40 -4.50 -4.41
C GLY A 146 -16.27 -4.64 -3.42
N HIS A 147 -15.62 -5.79 -3.47
CA HIS A 147 -14.48 -6.13 -2.63
C HIS A 147 -13.32 -6.50 -3.53
N VAL A 148 -12.15 -5.93 -3.27
CA VAL A 148 -10.92 -6.25 -3.99
C VAL A 148 -9.95 -6.96 -3.06
N PRO A 149 -9.15 -7.92 -3.54
CA PRO A 149 -8.10 -8.51 -2.72
C PRO A 149 -7.21 -7.42 -2.13
N TRP A 150 -6.84 -7.56 -0.86
CA TRP A 150 -5.80 -6.71 -0.28
C TRP A 150 -4.47 -7.02 -0.97
N GLU A 151 -3.68 -5.98 -1.24
CA GLU A 151 -2.47 -6.08 -2.06
C GLU A 151 -1.35 -6.91 -1.39
N HIS A 152 -1.43 -7.08 -0.06
CA HIS A 152 -0.52 -7.89 0.74
C HIS A 152 -1.17 -9.19 1.23
N ASN A 153 -2.14 -9.72 0.48
CA ASN A 153 -2.57 -11.11 0.68
C ASN A 153 -1.43 -12.07 0.33
N GLY A 154 -1.30 -13.15 1.09
CA GLY A 154 -0.23 -14.12 0.89
C GLY A 154 0.01 -15.03 2.06
N THR A 155 1.05 -15.85 1.94
CA THR A 155 1.56 -16.71 3.03
C THR A 155 2.90 -16.18 3.50
N TYR A 156 3.02 -16.00 4.81
CA TYR A 156 4.18 -15.40 5.46
C TYR A 156 4.70 -16.33 6.55
N LYS A 157 6.00 -16.22 6.82
CA LYS A 157 6.58 -16.85 8.00
C LYS A 157 6.17 -16.06 9.24
N LEU A 158 5.68 -16.76 10.26
CA LEU A 158 5.29 -16.16 11.53
C LEU A 158 6.48 -16.17 12.49
N VAL A 159 6.76 -15.03 13.12
CA VAL A 159 7.82 -14.88 14.14
C VAL A 159 7.20 -14.25 15.38
N ARG A 160 7.35 -14.88 16.55
CA ARG A 160 6.89 -14.29 17.81
C ARG A 160 7.93 -13.31 18.35
N ALA A 161 7.50 -12.11 18.72
CA ALA A 161 8.34 -11.14 19.43
C ALA A 161 8.66 -11.67 20.84
N ALA A 162 9.90 -11.51 21.29
CA ALA A 162 10.31 -11.95 22.61
C ALA A 162 9.92 -10.90 23.66
N GLY A 163 8.84 -11.14 24.42
CA GLY A 163 8.54 -10.40 25.66
C GLY A 163 8.15 -8.93 25.51
N GLU A 164 7.82 -8.47 24.30
CA GLU A 164 7.28 -7.12 24.06
C GLU A 164 5.75 -7.17 24.02
N VAL A 165 5.11 -6.46 24.95
CA VAL A 165 3.68 -6.17 24.87
C VAL A 165 3.50 -4.87 24.09
N ALA A 166 2.73 -4.91 23.01
CA ALA A 166 2.35 -3.71 22.28
C ALA A 166 1.53 -2.79 23.19
N ILE A 167 2.07 -1.61 23.51
CA ILE A 167 1.38 -0.62 24.34
C ILE A 167 0.19 -0.08 23.54
N ALA A 168 -1.03 -0.29 24.04
CA ALA A 168 -2.21 0.34 23.46
C ALA A 168 -2.17 1.84 23.73
N SER A 169 -2.24 2.64 22.65
CA SER A 169 -2.79 3.99 22.74
C SER A 169 -4.32 3.82 22.78
N THR A 170 -5.02 4.49 23.69
CA THR A 170 -6.50 4.49 23.74
C THR A 170 -7.14 5.27 22.58
N GLN A 171 -6.43 5.43 21.46
CA GLN A 171 -6.90 6.16 20.29
C GLN A 171 -7.85 5.28 19.46
N THR A 172 -9.09 5.74 19.33
CA THR A 172 -9.98 5.29 18.26
C THR A 172 -9.40 5.77 16.94
N CYS A 173 -9.06 4.84 16.06
CA CYS A 173 -8.50 5.15 14.76
C CYS A 173 -9.62 5.38 13.76
N GLY A 174 -10.07 6.63 13.71
CA GLY A 174 -11.07 7.12 12.78
C GLY A 174 -11.14 8.63 12.92
N LEU A 175 -10.95 9.34 11.81
CA LEU A 175 -11.30 10.76 11.75
C LEU A 175 -12.79 10.86 12.12
N ASN A 176 -13.10 11.66 13.15
CA ASN A 176 -14.45 12.15 13.42
C ASN A 176 -14.99 12.89 12.19
#